data_AF-A0A661E740-F1
#
_entry.id   AF-A0A661E740-F1
#
_cell.length_a   1.000
_cell.length_b   1.000
_cell.length_c   1.000
_cell.angle_alpha   90.00
_cell.angle_beta   90.00
_cell.angle_gamma   90.00
#
_symmetry.space_group_name_H-M   'P 1'
#
loop_
_entity.id
_entity.type
_entity.pdbx_description
1 polymer ?
#
loop_
_entity_poly.entity_id
_entity_poly.type
_entity_poly.pdbx_seq_one_letter_code
_entity_poly.pdbx_strand_id
1 'polypeptide(L)'
;MRLVEIVADSGHLDTLTGIAEHHQVTDYWHGAAGEDGRIALRMLVDDDIRQAVIDAIQSVLVTSETARIIILPVEAALPRADDDAEPASKKPANGTQTREELYDRIERDAQLDSNYLLMVFLSTIVASIGLIENNVAVIVGAMVIAPLLGPNIALAFATSLGDSDLMWQSLKTNFVGLALALLMAMAIGLIWPDHLHSSEIMVRTDVGLDGVLLALASGAAAVLSLTTGLSSALVGVMVAVALLPPTATLGMMLGSGQLNLALGAGLLLAVNVVCINLSAKLMFQLKGVKPRTWLEKRKARQSVSIYILIWIVTLGILLTAIVVRHQLGS
;
A
#
# COMPACT_ATOMS: atom_id res chain seq x y z
N MET A 1 13.80 1.43 16.73
CA MET A 1 15.08 2.17 16.60
C MET A 1 15.43 2.40 15.14
N ARG A 2 15.93 3.59 14.82
CA ARG A 2 16.44 3.96 13.49
C ARG A 2 17.78 4.68 13.66
N LEU A 3 18.64 4.57 12.66
CA LEU A 3 19.85 5.36 12.56
C LEU A 3 19.55 6.58 11.69
N VAL A 4 19.61 7.76 12.27
CA VAL A 4 19.42 9.04 11.58
C VAL A 4 20.79 9.61 11.27
N GLU A 5 21.18 9.64 10.00
CA GLU A 5 22.42 10.23 9.51
C GLU A 5 22.13 11.59 8.87
N ILE A 6 22.78 12.64 9.37
CA ILE A 6 22.59 14.02 8.99
C ILE A 6 23.89 14.51 8.37
N VAL A 7 23.86 14.82 7.08
CA VAL A 7 24.97 15.43 6.36
C VAL A 7 24.67 16.92 6.22
N ALA A 8 25.41 17.77 6.91
CA ALA A 8 25.22 19.22 6.93
C ALA A 8 26.57 19.95 7.06
N ASP A 9 26.59 21.27 6.89
CA ASP A 9 27.80 22.07 7.09
C ASP A 9 28.24 22.03 8.57
N SER A 10 29.55 22.06 8.81
CA SER A 10 30.14 21.94 10.16
C SER A 10 29.60 22.94 11.19
N GLY A 11 29.11 24.10 10.76
CA GLY A 11 28.51 25.12 11.63
C GLY A 11 27.21 24.68 12.32
N HIS A 12 26.54 23.63 11.85
CA HIS A 12 25.31 23.12 12.47
C HIS A 12 25.59 22.05 13.55
N LEU A 13 26.84 21.61 13.71
CA LEU A 13 27.20 20.50 14.60
C LEU A 13 26.70 20.75 16.04
N ASP A 14 27.02 21.90 16.63
CA ASP A 14 26.65 22.19 18.02
C ASP A 14 25.13 22.22 18.23
N THR A 15 24.39 22.71 17.23
CA THR A 15 22.92 22.78 17.29
C THR A 15 22.31 21.38 17.19
N LEU A 16 22.84 20.54 16.30
CA LEU A 16 22.34 19.18 16.11
C LEU A 16 22.70 18.27 17.29
N THR A 17 23.90 18.43 17.87
CA THR A 17 24.28 17.77 19.12
C THR A 17 23.39 18.20 20.29
N GLY A 18 23.04 19.50 20.37
CA GLY A 18 22.09 19.99 21.37
C GLY A 18 20.69 19.37 21.23
N ILE A 19 20.22 19.10 20.01
CA ILE A 19 18.96 18.39 19.77
C ILE A 19 19.05 16.94 20.27
N ALA A 20 20.15 16.24 19.98
CA ALA A 20 20.39 14.87 20.44
C ALA A 20 20.32 14.78 21.98
N GLU A 21 20.99 15.70 22.67
CA GLU A 21 20.98 15.77 24.14
C GLU A 21 19.60 16.14 24.70
N HIS A 22 18.92 17.12 24.10
CA HIS A 22 17.60 17.57 24.56
C HIS A 22 16.55 16.46 24.50
N HIS A 23 16.59 15.65 23.44
CA HIS A 23 15.67 14.54 23.25
C HIS A 23 16.15 13.21 23.83
N GLN A 24 17.31 13.18 24.50
CA GLN A 24 17.91 11.99 25.10
C GLN A 24 17.98 10.82 24.11
N VAL A 25 18.55 11.06 22.93
CA VAL A 25 18.74 9.98 21.94
C VAL A 25 19.65 8.88 22.50
N THR A 26 19.43 7.64 22.06
CA THR A 26 20.10 6.45 22.59
C THR A 26 21.63 6.54 22.48
N ASP A 27 22.10 7.04 21.34
CA ASP A 27 23.53 7.29 21.09
C ASP A 27 23.66 8.32 19.96
N TYR A 28 24.77 9.07 19.92
CA TYR A 28 25.10 9.92 18.79
C TYR A 28 26.62 10.06 18.62
N TRP A 29 27.06 10.14 17.37
CA TRP A 29 28.47 10.34 17.04
C TRP A 29 28.59 11.06 15.70
N HIS A 30 29.69 11.77 15.50
CA HIS A 30 29.96 12.49 14.26
C HIS A 30 31.28 12.04 13.62
N GLY A 31 31.33 12.07 12.30
CA GLY A 31 32.56 11.90 11.54
C GLY A 31 33.45 13.14 11.58
N ALA A 32 34.65 13.02 10.99
CA ALA A 32 35.44 14.19 10.64
C ALA A 32 34.76 14.98 9.52
N ALA A 33 35.02 16.29 9.45
CA ALA A 33 34.56 17.10 8.34
C ALA A 33 35.22 16.62 7.03
N GLY A 34 34.42 16.44 5.99
CA GLY A 34 34.90 16.15 4.64
C GLY A 34 35.69 17.33 4.05
N GLU A 35 36.42 17.09 2.96
CA GLU A 35 37.13 18.14 2.23
C GLU A 35 36.19 19.25 1.71
N ASP A 36 34.90 18.94 1.58
CA ASP A 36 33.82 19.83 1.19
C ASP A 36 33.21 20.63 2.36
N GLY A 37 33.75 20.51 3.58
CA GLY A 37 33.30 21.24 4.77
C GLY A 37 32.04 20.66 5.44
N ARG A 38 31.51 19.54 4.93
CA ARG A 38 30.33 18.88 5.49
C ARG A 38 30.71 17.86 6.55
N ILE A 39 29.83 17.70 7.54
CA ILE A 39 29.95 16.71 8.60
C ILE A 39 28.78 15.74 8.54
N ALA A 40 29.07 14.46 8.79
CA ALA A 40 28.06 13.43 8.96
C ALA A 40 27.87 13.16 10.45
N LEU A 41 26.73 13.57 10.99
CA LEU A 41 26.30 13.28 12.36
C LEU A 41 25.31 12.12 12.32
N ARG A 42 25.53 11.10 13.14
CA ARG A 42 24.69 9.91 13.23
C ARG A 42 24.09 9.83 14.62
N MET A 43 22.79 9.60 14.67
CA MET A 43 22.03 9.43 15.91
C MET A 43 21.28 8.11 15.88
N LEU A 44 21.41 7.31 16.93
CA LEU A 44 20.56 6.16 17.17
C LEU A 44 19.34 6.64 17.94
N VAL A 45 18.16 6.53 17.32
CA VAL A 45 16.93 7.13 17.83
C VAL A 45 15.86 6.06 18.05
N ASP A 46 15.31 6.04 19.26
CA ASP A 46 14.19 5.18 19.65
C ASP A 46 12.87 5.62 19.00
N ASP A 47 11.95 4.67 18.82
CA ASP A 47 10.73 4.88 18.02
C ASP A 47 9.73 5.87 18.65
N ASP A 48 9.80 6.07 19.97
CA ASP A 48 8.95 6.97 20.75
C ASP A 48 9.36 8.44 20.60
N ILE A 49 10.67 8.73 20.54
CA ILE A 49 11.21 10.09 20.40
C ILE A 49 11.55 10.46 18.96
N ARG A 50 11.59 9.48 18.04
CA ARG A 50 12.01 9.65 16.64
C ARG A 50 11.35 10.82 15.92
N GLN A 51 10.03 10.95 16.05
CA GLN A 51 9.31 12.03 15.35
C GLN A 51 9.75 13.42 15.84
N ALA A 52 9.89 13.59 17.15
CA ALA A 52 10.30 14.86 17.74
C ALA A 52 11.72 15.26 17.32
N VAL A 53 12.63 14.28 17.28
CA VAL A 53 14.02 14.49 16.83
C VAL A 53 14.08 14.91 15.37
N ILE A 54 13.34 14.24 14.48
CA ILE A 54 13.30 14.59 13.05
C ILE A 54 12.71 15.99 12.85
N ASP A 55 11.62 16.33 13.53
CA ASP A 55 11.00 17.65 13.42
C ASP A 55 11.97 18.76 13.87
N ALA A 56 12.72 18.53 14.94
CA ALA A 56 13.74 19.46 15.44
C ALA A 56 14.89 19.64 14.44
N ILE A 57 15.44 18.55 13.90
CA ILE A 57 16.52 18.58 12.91
C ILE A 57 16.05 19.34 11.65
N GLN A 58 14.85 19.04 11.17
CA GLN A 58 14.28 19.72 10.00
C GLN A 58 14.15 21.22 10.23
N SER A 59 13.72 21.66 11.42
CA SER A 59 13.59 23.09 11.75
C SER A 59 14.91 23.87 11.67
N VAL A 60 16.02 23.20 11.97
CA VAL A 60 17.37 23.78 11.89
C VAL A 60 17.91 23.77 10.46
N LEU A 61 17.61 22.72 9.70
CA LEU A 61 18.17 22.52 8.35
C LEU A 61 17.33 23.14 7.23
N VAL A 62 16.22 23.82 7.52
CA VAL A 62 15.35 24.47 6.50
C VAL A 62 16.13 25.39 5.55
N THR A 63 17.21 26.02 6.05
CA THR A 63 17.98 27.04 5.31
C THR A 63 19.16 26.47 4.53
N SER A 64 19.47 25.18 4.67
CA SER A 64 20.65 24.58 4.03
C SER A 64 20.24 23.73 2.81
N GLU A 65 20.54 24.22 1.60
CA GLU A 65 20.23 23.52 0.34
C GLU A 65 21.05 22.23 0.14
N THR A 66 22.21 22.13 0.81
CA THR A 66 23.15 21.00 0.73
C THR A 66 22.93 19.95 1.81
N ALA A 67 22.05 20.21 2.78
CA ALA A 67 21.77 19.30 3.86
C ALA A 67 20.97 18.07 3.40
N ARG A 68 21.32 16.91 3.96
CA ARG A 68 20.61 15.64 3.75
C ARG A 68 20.38 14.96 5.09
N ILE A 69 19.17 14.48 5.30
CA ILE A 69 18.81 13.62 6.42
C ILE A 69 18.50 12.25 5.82
N ILE A 70 19.24 11.24 6.26
CA ILE A 70 19.13 9.86 5.81
C ILE A 70 18.65 9.04 7.01
N ILE A 71 17.56 8.29 6.83
CA ILE A 71 17.00 7.46 7.89
C ILE A 71 17.17 6.00 7.49
N LEU A 72 17.92 5.27 8.30
CA LEU A 72 18.30 3.88 8.04
C LEU A 72 17.62 2.95 9.06
N PRO A 73 17.01 1.84 8.61
CA PRO A 73 16.51 0.81 9.51
C PRO A 73 17.66 0.15 10.25
N VAL A 74 17.59 0.09 11.59
CA VAL A 74 18.53 -0.66 12.42
C VAL A 74 17.91 -2.02 12.71
N GLU A 75 18.52 -3.09 12.19
CA GLU A 75 18.06 -4.46 12.41
C GLU A 75 18.42 -4.95 13.81
N ALA A 76 19.60 -4.58 14.30
CA ALA A 76 20.07 -4.84 15.65
C ALA A 76 21.14 -3.81 16.05
N ALA A 77 21.13 -3.41 17.33
CA ALA A 77 22.21 -2.66 17.97
C ALA A 77 22.62 -3.40 19.25
N LEU A 78 23.93 -3.55 19.43
CA LEU A 78 24.53 -4.17 20.62
C LEU A 78 25.61 -3.22 21.17
N PRO A 79 25.68 -3.02 22.51
CA PRO A 79 24.81 -3.57 23.55
C PRO A 79 23.38 -3.01 23.49
N ARG A 80 22.41 -3.74 24.05
CA ARG A 80 21.03 -3.22 24.14
C ARG A 80 21.02 -2.13 25.21
N ALA A 81 20.52 -0.95 24.87
CA ALA A 81 20.24 0.06 25.89
C ALA A 81 19.21 -0.51 26.87
N ASP A 82 19.58 -0.53 28.16
CA ASP A 82 18.97 -1.21 29.32
C ASP A 82 19.42 -2.66 29.59
N ASP A 83 20.67 -2.85 30.02
CA ASP A 83 21.10 -4.05 30.77
C ASP A 83 20.86 -3.94 32.30
N ASP A 84 20.46 -2.76 32.82
CA ASP A 84 20.31 -2.49 34.27
C ASP A 84 18.87 -2.20 34.76
N ALA A 85 17.88 -2.17 33.87
CA ALA A 85 16.48 -1.97 34.26
C ALA A 85 15.77 -3.33 34.41
N GLU A 86 15.15 -3.58 35.57
CA GLU A 86 14.23 -4.71 35.80
C GLU A 86 13.28 -4.92 34.60
N PRO A 87 12.85 -6.16 34.31
CA PRO A 87 12.03 -6.48 33.13
C PRO A 87 10.59 -5.97 33.28
N ALA A 88 10.43 -4.65 33.31
CA ALA A 88 9.16 -3.96 33.18
C ALA A 88 8.75 -4.00 31.70
N SER A 89 8.20 -5.14 31.28
CA SER A 89 7.26 -5.28 30.16
C SER A 89 7.34 -4.20 29.06
N LYS A 90 8.50 -4.02 28.41
CA LYS A 90 8.56 -3.27 27.16
C LYS A 90 7.82 -4.13 26.14
N LYS A 91 6.54 -3.81 25.88
CA LYS A 91 5.80 -4.31 24.71
C LYS A 91 6.77 -4.19 23.51
N PRO A 92 6.89 -5.22 22.66
CA PRO A 92 7.74 -5.12 21.48
C PRO A 92 7.36 -3.84 20.76
N ALA A 93 8.33 -2.95 20.56
CA ALA A 93 8.15 -1.72 19.81
C ALA A 93 7.70 -2.14 18.41
N ASN A 94 6.38 -2.13 18.20
CA ASN A 94 5.79 -2.41 16.90
C ASN A 94 6.41 -1.39 15.94
N GLY A 95 7.14 -1.90 14.94
CA GLY A 95 7.89 -1.15 13.93
C GLY A 95 7.00 -0.21 13.12
N THR A 96 6.56 0.85 13.77
CA THR A 96 5.71 1.88 13.20
C THR A 96 6.63 2.65 12.26
N GLN A 97 6.47 2.46 10.95
CA GLN A 97 7.24 3.21 9.95
C GLN A 97 6.92 4.70 10.10
N THR A 98 7.90 5.59 9.84
CA THR A 98 7.60 7.02 9.80
C THR A 98 6.62 7.31 8.66
N ARG A 99 5.94 8.46 8.72
CA ARG A 99 5.02 8.84 7.66
C ARG A 99 5.76 9.05 6.33
N GLU A 100 6.98 9.58 6.40
CA GLU A 100 7.85 9.85 5.25
C GLU A 100 8.34 8.53 4.64
N GLU A 101 8.83 7.58 5.45
CA GLU A 101 9.18 6.22 5.00
C GLU A 101 7.98 5.53 4.33
N LEU A 102 6.79 5.68 4.92
CA LEU A 102 5.56 5.13 4.38
C LEU A 102 5.15 5.82 3.07
N TYR A 103 5.29 7.15 2.97
CA TYR A 103 4.99 7.91 1.77
C TYR A 103 5.92 7.52 0.62
N ASP A 104 7.24 7.55 0.83
CA ASP A 104 8.23 7.23 -0.20
C ASP A 104 8.06 5.79 -0.71
N ARG A 105 7.79 4.85 0.20
CA ARG A 105 7.52 3.46 -0.18
C ARG A 105 6.26 3.34 -1.02
N ILE A 106 5.17 3.98 -0.59
CA ILE A 106 3.88 3.93 -1.27
C ILE A 106 3.95 4.63 -2.64
N GLU A 107 4.61 5.77 -2.73
CA GLU A 107 4.81 6.51 -3.98
C GLU A 107 5.61 5.68 -4.99
N ARG A 108 6.69 5.04 -4.54
CA ARG A 108 7.49 4.16 -5.40
C ARG A 108 6.69 2.97 -5.91
N ASP A 109 5.89 2.35 -5.04
CA ASP A 109 5.05 1.20 -5.41
C ASP A 109 3.83 1.61 -6.27
N ALA A 110 3.52 2.90 -6.41
CA ALA A 110 2.44 3.44 -7.23
C ALA A 110 2.85 3.77 -8.68
N GLN A 111 4.16 3.75 -8.98
CA GLN A 111 4.67 4.21 -10.27
C GLN A 111 4.26 3.27 -11.41
N LEU A 112 3.84 3.89 -12.51
CA LEU A 112 3.63 3.20 -13.77
C LEU A 112 4.97 3.11 -14.50
N ASP A 113 5.64 1.96 -14.39
CA ASP A 113 6.87 1.68 -15.11
C ASP A 113 6.76 0.44 -16.01
N SER A 114 7.79 0.19 -16.82
CA SER A 114 7.81 -0.96 -17.74
C SER A 114 7.85 -2.30 -17.02
N ASN A 115 8.43 -2.35 -15.82
CA ASN A 115 8.53 -3.57 -15.02
C ASN A 115 7.16 -3.96 -14.45
N TYR A 116 6.40 -2.98 -13.96
CA TYR A 116 5.01 -3.11 -13.55
C TYR A 116 4.16 -3.70 -14.68
N LEU A 117 4.24 -3.11 -15.87
CA LEU A 117 3.48 -3.59 -17.04
C LEU A 117 3.88 -5.01 -17.45
N LEU A 118 5.17 -5.32 -17.43
CA LEU A 118 5.67 -6.67 -17.72
C LEU A 118 5.18 -7.69 -16.69
N MET A 119 5.22 -7.37 -15.40
CA MET A 119 4.71 -8.26 -14.36
C MET A 119 3.20 -8.46 -14.47
N VAL A 120 2.43 -7.40 -14.76
CA VAL A 120 0.99 -7.52 -15.03
C VAL A 120 0.73 -8.42 -16.23
N PHE A 121 1.47 -8.24 -17.31
CA PHE A 121 1.37 -9.09 -18.50
C PHE A 121 1.66 -10.56 -18.19
N LEU A 122 2.80 -10.85 -17.56
CA LEU A 122 3.22 -12.22 -17.22
C LEU A 122 2.26 -12.88 -16.21
N SER A 123 1.89 -12.16 -15.15
CA SER A 123 0.94 -12.67 -14.14
C SER A 123 -0.44 -12.92 -14.74
N THR A 124 -0.91 -12.11 -15.69
CA THR A 124 -2.19 -12.36 -16.37
C THR A 124 -2.16 -13.65 -17.18
N ILE A 125 -1.07 -13.91 -17.93
CA ILE A 125 -0.91 -15.18 -18.66
C ILE A 125 -0.95 -16.36 -17.70
N VAL A 126 -0.16 -16.31 -16.62
CA VAL A 126 -0.10 -17.39 -15.62
C VAL A 126 -1.46 -17.56 -14.93
N ALA A 127 -2.15 -16.48 -14.59
CA ALA A 127 -3.46 -16.51 -13.96
C ALA A 127 -4.52 -17.12 -14.88
N SER A 128 -4.56 -16.71 -16.16
CA SER A 128 -5.49 -17.26 -17.15
C SER A 128 -5.27 -18.75 -17.35
N ILE A 129 -4.02 -19.21 -17.48
CA ILE A 129 -3.70 -20.64 -17.57
C ILE A 129 -4.14 -21.37 -16.30
N GLY A 130 -3.79 -20.85 -15.12
CA GLY A 130 -4.19 -21.44 -13.84
C GLY A 130 -5.70 -21.53 -13.67
N LEU A 131 -6.45 -20.52 -14.13
CA LEU A 131 -7.91 -20.50 -14.13
C LEU A 131 -8.48 -21.56 -15.08
N ILE A 132 -7.97 -21.65 -16.31
CA ILE A 132 -8.42 -22.65 -17.31
C ILE A 132 -8.14 -24.08 -16.81
N GLU A 133 -6.94 -24.33 -16.30
CA GLU A 133 -6.49 -25.64 -15.78
C GLU A 133 -7.04 -25.97 -14.38
N ASN A 134 -7.87 -25.09 -13.80
CA ASN A 134 -8.42 -25.27 -12.46
C ASN A 134 -7.35 -25.50 -11.36
N ASN A 135 -6.20 -24.82 -11.49
CA ASN A 135 -5.03 -25.01 -10.64
C ASN A 135 -4.83 -23.82 -9.69
N VAL A 136 -5.33 -23.98 -8.46
CA VAL A 136 -5.23 -22.97 -7.40
C VAL A 136 -3.78 -22.56 -7.11
N ALA A 137 -2.83 -23.50 -7.15
CA ALA A 137 -1.42 -23.20 -6.86
C ALA A 137 -0.81 -22.26 -7.91
N VAL A 138 -1.13 -22.48 -9.19
CA VAL A 138 -0.69 -21.60 -10.30
C VAL A 138 -1.37 -20.24 -10.21
N ILE A 139 -2.67 -20.22 -9.88
CA ILE A 139 -3.42 -18.98 -9.65
C ILE A 139 -2.79 -18.15 -8.53
N VAL A 140 -2.44 -18.78 -7.41
CA VAL A 140 -1.76 -18.11 -6.28
C VAL A 140 -0.35 -17.64 -6.69
N GLY A 141 0.39 -18.44 -7.45
CA GLY A 141 1.69 -18.02 -8.01
C GLY A 141 1.57 -16.76 -8.87
N ALA A 142 0.54 -16.67 -9.71
CA ALA A 142 0.27 -15.46 -10.50
C ALA A 142 -0.04 -14.24 -9.62
N MET A 143 -0.79 -14.42 -8.53
CA MET A 143 -1.10 -13.33 -7.58
C MET A 143 0.16 -12.81 -6.86
N VAL A 144 1.14 -13.67 -6.58
CA VAL A 144 2.44 -13.26 -5.99
C VAL A 144 3.23 -12.35 -6.94
N ILE A 145 3.16 -12.65 -8.24
CA ILE A 145 3.87 -11.89 -9.28
C ILE A 145 3.20 -10.53 -9.53
N ALA A 146 1.88 -10.44 -9.39
CA ALA A 146 1.10 -9.28 -9.79
C ALA A 146 1.28 -8.07 -8.86
N PRO A 147 1.83 -6.94 -9.34
CA PRO A 147 2.11 -5.77 -8.51
C PRO A 147 0.87 -4.89 -8.27
N LEU A 148 -0.33 -5.46 -8.17
CA LEU A 148 -1.58 -4.70 -8.07
C LEU A 148 -1.82 -4.09 -6.67
N LEU A 149 -1.07 -4.53 -5.66
CA LEU A 149 -1.19 -4.02 -4.30
C LEU A 149 -0.71 -2.55 -4.19
N GLY A 150 0.45 -2.23 -4.78
CA GLY A 150 1.09 -0.91 -4.63
C GLY A 150 0.16 0.25 -5.00
N PRO A 151 -0.35 0.31 -6.24
CA PRO A 151 -1.24 1.38 -6.69
C PRO A 151 -2.56 1.46 -5.90
N ASN A 152 -3.12 0.35 -5.41
CA ASN A 152 -4.35 0.37 -4.61
C ASN A 152 -4.13 0.98 -3.23
N ILE A 153 -3.04 0.62 -2.57
CA ILE A 153 -2.69 1.21 -1.28
C ILE A 153 -2.35 2.69 -1.46
N ALA A 154 -1.61 3.05 -2.50
CA ALA A 154 -1.29 4.44 -2.80
C ALA A 154 -2.53 5.28 -3.03
N LEU A 155 -3.54 4.75 -3.71
CA LEU A 155 -4.84 5.41 -3.83
C LEU A 155 -5.52 5.63 -2.47
N ALA A 156 -5.57 4.61 -1.61
CA ALA A 156 -6.15 4.71 -0.27
C ALA A 156 -5.36 5.68 0.65
N PHE A 157 -4.04 5.72 0.50
CA PHE A 157 -3.16 6.60 1.26
C PHE A 157 -3.28 8.06 0.80
N ALA A 158 -3.22 8.30 -0.51
CA ALA A 158 -3.40 9.62 -1.11
C ALA A 158 -4.76 10.22 -0.75
N THR A 159 -5.83 9.44 -0.82
CA THR A 159 -7.19 9.87 -0.41
C THR A 159 -7.31 10.12 1.10
N SER A 160 -6.44 9.54 1.93
CA SER A 160 -6.37 9.79 3.37
C SER A 160 -5.59 11.06 3.69
N LEU A 161 -4.55 11.36 2.90
CA LEU A 161 -3.74 12.58 3.03
C LEU A 161 -4.35 13.79 2.30
N GLY A 162 -5.27 13.59 1.36
CA GLY A 162 -5.79 14.63 0.47
C GLY A 162 -4.82 14.97 -0.67
N ASP A 163 -3.87 14.10 -0.97
CA ASP A 163 -2.88 14.27 -2.03
C ASP A 163 -3.51 13.94 -3.39
N SER A 164 -3.77 14.98 -4.18
CA SER A 164 -4.47 14.81 -5.47
C SER A 164 -3.55 14.28 -6.57
N ASP A 165 -2.25 14.57 -6.48
CA ASP A 165 -1.27 14.16 -7.49
C ASP A 165 -0.99 12.66 -7.36
N LEU A 166 -0.69 12.20 -6.14
CA LEU A 166 -0.52 10.77 -5.86
C LEU A 166 -1.82 9.99 -6.10
N MET A 167 -2.99 10.58 -5.83
CA MET A 167 -4.28 9.96 -6.12
C MET A 167 -4.48 9.73 -7.62
N TRP A 168 -4.25 10.74 -8.47
CA TRP A 168 -4.39 10.60 -9.91
C TRP A 168 -3.35 9.65 -10.52
N GLN A 169 -2.11 9.70 -10.03
CA GLN A 169 -1.07 8.77 -10.44
C GLN A 169 -1.46 7.33 -10.11
N SER A 170 -1.88 7.05 -8.88
CA SER A 170 -2.29 5.73 -8.42
C SER A 170 -3.52 5.20 -9.17
N LEU A 171 -4.48 6.08 -9.44
CA LEU A 171 -5.67 5.75 -10.23
C LEU A 171 -5.29 5.40 -11.67
N LYS A 172 -4.40 6.18 -12.29
CA LYS A 172 -3.89 5.92 -13.65
C LYS A 172 -3.15 4.59 -13.71
N THR A 173 -2.24 4.33 -12.76
CA THR A 173 -1.49 3.06 -12.71
C THR A 173 -2.43 1.86 -12.57
N ASN A 174 -3.39 1.92 -11.63
CA ASN A 174 -4.42 0.88 -11.49
C ASN A 174 -5.22 0.68 -12.76
N PHE A 175 -5.70 1.76 -13.38
CA PHE A 175 -6.52 1.67 -14.58
C PHE A 175 -5.74 1.05 -15.74
N VAL A 176 -4.49 1.47 -15.97
CA VAL A 176 -3.64 0.91 -17.03
C VAL A 176 -3.31 -0.56 -16.76
N GLY A 177 -2.99 -0.92 -15.51
CA GLY A 177 -2.70 -2.30 -15.12
C GLY A 177 -3.91 -3.22 -15.29
N LEU A 178 -5.08 -2.83 -14.77
CA LEU A 178 -6.31 -3.61 -14.93
C LEU A 178 -6.75 -3.67 -16.39
N ALA A 179 -6.64 -2.58 -17.15
CA ALA A 179 -6.98 -2.57 -18.57
C ALA A 179 -6.05 -3.51 -19.37
N LEU A 180 -4.75 -3.53 -19.08
CA LEU A 180 -3.81 -4.45 -19.71
C LEU A 180 -4.17 -5.90 -19.38
N ALA A 181 -4.40 -6.22 -18.10
CA ALA A 181 -4.80 -7.56 -17.68
C ALA A 181 -6.13 -8.00 -18.34
N LEU A 182 -7.10 -7.08 -18.39
CA LEU A 182 -8.40 -7.32 -19.01
C LEU A 182 -8.27 -7.63 -20.50
N LEU A 183 -7.55 -6.79 -21.25
CA LEU A 183 -7.37 -6.96 -22.70
C LEU A 183 -6.59 -8.24 -23.03
N MET A 184 -5.57 -8.56 -22.24
CA MET A 184 -4.81 -9.80 -22.40
C MET A 184 -5.68 -11.03 -22.13
N ALA A 185 -6.43 -11.01 -21.03
CA ALA A 185 -7.36 -12.10 -20.71
C ALA A 185 -8.50 -12.21 -21.73
N MET A 186 -8.97 -11.09 -22.29
CA MET A 186 -9.94 -11.07 -23.38
C MET A 186 -9.40 -11.70 -24.66
N ALA A 187 -8.15 -11.41 -25.02
CA ALA A 187 -7.49 -12.09 -26.14
C ALA A 187 -7.41 -13.61 -25.91
N ILE A 188 -7.09 -14.05 -24.70
CA ILE A 188 -7.07 -15.48 -24.34
C ILE A 188 -8.46 -16.10 -24.46
N GLY A 189 -9.51 -15.44 -23.95
CA GLY A 189 -10.89 -15.90 -24.06
C GLY A 189 -11.42 -15.97 -25.48
N LEU A 190 -10.91 -15.13 -26.39
CA LEU A 190 -11.22 -15.19 -27.82
C LEU A 190 -10.57 -16.40 -28.51
N ILE A 191 -9.34 -16.77 -28.09
CA ILE A 191 -8.57 -17.87 -28.69
C ILE A 191 -9.06 -19.23 -28.16
N TRP A 192 -9.42 -19.32 -26.87
CA TRP A 192 -9.86 -20.57 -26.21
C TRP A 192 -11.25 -20.45 -25.55
N PRO A 193 -12.34 -20.24 -26.30
CA PRO A 193 -13.67 -20.06 -25.73
C PRO A 193 -14.22 -21.32 -25.04
N ASP A 194 -13.89 -22.52 -25.53
CA ASP A 194 -14.48 -23.79 -25.06
C ASP A 194 -13.91 -24.30 -23.72
N HIS A 195 -12.82 -23.71 -23.22
CA HIS A 195 -12.12 -24.17 -22.00
C HIS A 195 -12.45 -23.35 -20.75
N LEU A 196 -13.49 -22.51 -20.80
CA LEU A 196 -13.78 -21.52 -19.76
C LEU A 196 -14.81 -21.97 -18.70
N HIS A 197 -15.04 -23.29 -18.58
CA HIS A 197 -16.02 -23.87 -17.67
C HIS A 197 -15.41 -24.46 -16.38
N SER A 198 -14.16 -24.11 -16.05
CA SER A 198 -13.52 -24.60 -14.83
C SER A 198 -14.22 -24.07 -13.57
N SER A 199 -14.17 -24.83 -12.47
CA SER A 199 -14.79 -24.40 -11.21
C SER A 199 -14.19 -23.10 -10.69
N GLU A 200 -12.88 -22.91 -10.83
CA GLU A 200 -12.22 -21.67 -10.43
C GLU A 200 -12.75 -20.46 -11.21
N ILE A 201 -13.01 -20.58 -12.52
CA ILE A 201 -13.60 -19.49 -13.29
C ILE A 201 -15.03 -19.22 -12.83
N MET A 202 -15.85 -20.26 -12.66
CA MET A 202 -17.27 -20.10 -12.28
C MET A 202 -17.46 -19.45 -10.91
N VAL A 203 -16.66 -19.83 -9.91
CA VAL A 203 -16.70 -19.21 -8.57
C VAL A 203 -16.42 -17.70 -8.62
N ARG A 204 -15.65 -17.23 -9.62
CA ARG A 204 -15.35 -15.80 -9.81
C ARG A 204 -16.42 -15.04 -10.60
N THR A 205 -17.47 -15.72 -11.08
CA THR A 205 -18.62 -15.11 -11.75
C THR A 205 -19.84 -14.99 -10.83
N ASP A 206 -19.80 -15.72 -9.71
CA ASP A 206 -20.78 -15.60 -8.64
C ASP A 206 -20.30 -14.58 -7.61
N VAL A 207 -21.22 -13.73 -7.14
CA VAL A 207 -20.87 -12.62 -6.23
C VAL A 207 -21.60 -12.81 -4.93
N GLY A 208 -20.89 -13.30 -3.93
CA GLY A 208 -21.39 -13.50 -2.58
C GLY A 208 -20.94 -12.43 -1.58
N LEU A 209 -21.57 -12.45 -0.40
CA LEU A 209 -21.21 -11.59 0.74
C LEU A 209 -19.86 -12.00 1.37
N ASP A 210 -19.44 -13.23 1.16
CA ASP A 210 -18.13 -13.77 1.54
C ASP A 210 -16.99 -13.02 0.83
N GLY A 211 -17.13 -12.75 -0.47
CA GLY A 211 -16.17 -11.95 -1.23
C GLY A 211 -16.01 -10.53 -0.69
N VAL A 212 -17.13 -9.88 -0.31
CA VAL A 212 -17.14 -8.56 0.32
C VAL A 212 -16.35 -8.56 1.62
N LEU A 213 -16.60 -9.55 2.49
CA LEU A 213 -15.94 -9.67 3.78
C LEU A 213 -14.44 -9.94 3.63
N LEU A 214 -14.07 -10.81 2.69
CA LEU A 214 -12.68 -11.12 2.36
C LEU A 214 -11.93 -9.89 1.83
N ALA A 215 -12.56 -9.10 0.94
CA ALA A 215 -11.96 -7.89 0.39
C ALA A 215 -11.76 -6.80 1.46
N LEU A 216 -12.74 -6.61 2.36
CA LEU A 216 -12.61 -5.71 3.51
C LEU A 216 -11.48 -6.16 4.44
N ALA A 217 -11.42 -7.44 4.80
CA ALA A 217 -10.36 -7.98 5.64
C ALA A 217 -8.97 -7.83 5.00
N SER A 218 -8.86 -8.09 3.70
CA SER A 218 -7.60 -7.97 2.93
C SER A 218 -7.11 -6.53 2.87
N GLY A 219 -8.00 -5.56 2.62
CA GLY A 219 -7.65 -4.13 2.65
C GLY A 219 -7.18 -3.67 4.03
N ALA A 220 -7.81 -4.16 5.10
CA ALA A 220 -7.40 -3.84 6.47
C ALA A 220 -6.03 -4.44 6.81
N ALA A 221 -5.84 -5.73 6.49
CA ALA A 221 -4.59 -6.45 6.66
C ALA A 221 -3.45 -5.76 5.88
N ALA A 222 -3.75 -5.18 4.72
CA ALA A 222 -2.76 -4.48 3.93
C ALA A 222 -2.22 -3.21 4.57
N VAL A 223 -3.11 -2.37 5.09
CA VAL A 223 -2.68 -1.18 5.82
C VAL A 223 -2.02 -1.54 7.14
N LEU A 224 -2.50 -2.58 7.83
CA LEU A 224 -1.84 -3.08 9.04
C LEU A 224 -0.41 -3.53 8.75
N SER A 225 -0.20 -4.34 7.71
CA SER A 225 1.13 -4.84 7.37
C SER A 225 2.09 -3.71 7.04
N LEU A 226 1.66 -2.74 6.24
CA LEU A 226 2.49 -1.57 5.92
C LEU A 226 2.82 -0.72 7.14
N THR A 227 1.82 -0.42 7.97
CA THR A 227 2.01 0.45 9.15
C THR A 227 2.79 -0.22 10.28
N THR A 228 2.88 -1.56 10.28
CA THR A 228 3.62 -2.33 11.31
C THR A 228 4.95 -2.89 10.80
N GLY A 229 5.29 -2.66 9.53
CA GLY A 229 6.51 -3.16 8.92
C GLY A 229 6.52 -4.69 8.69
N LEU A 230 5.37 -5.35 8.71
CA LEU A 230 5.25 -6.77 8.36
C LEU A 230 5.54 -6.97 6.85
N SER A 231 5.80 -8.23 6.46
CA SER A 231 6.11 -8.58 5.07
C SER A 231 4.99 -8.14 4.13
N SER A 232 5.32 -7.24 3.21
CA SER A 232 4.40 -6.77 2.16
C SER A 232 4.06 -7.86 1.15
N ALA A 233 4.86 -8.93 1.06
CA ALA A 233 4.66 -10.00 0.09
C ALA A 233 3.40 -10.84 0.39
N LEU A 234 3.21 -11.28 1.65
CA LEU A 234 2.05 -12.10 2.05
C LEU A 234 0.73 -11.34 1.86
N VAL A 235 0.74 -10.06 2.17
CA VAL A 235 -0.41 -9.17 1.94
C VAL A 235 -0.60 -8.89 0.45
N GLY A 236 0.48 -8.74 -0.30
CA GLY A 236 0.50 -8.62 -1.76
C GLY A 236 -0.37 -9.67 -2.41
N VAL A 237 -0.18 -10.92 -1.98
CA VAL A 237 -1.00 -12.05 -2.43
C VAL A 237 -2.47 -11.83 -2.10
N MET A 238 -2.85 -11.52 -0.84
CA MET A 238 -4.25 -11.36 -0.44
C MET A 238 -5.00 -10.25 -1.23
N VAL A 239 -4.32 -9.15 -1.54
CA VAL A 239 -4.92 -8.07 -2.35
C VAL A 239 -4.99 -8.45 -3.82
N ALA A 240 -3.93 -9.07 -4.36
CA ALA A 240 -3.91 -9.56 -5.74
C ALA A 240 -4.97 -10.65 -5.98
N VAL A 241 -5.27 -11.48 -4.97
CA VAL A 241 -6.36 -12.49 -4.99
C VAL A 241 -7.69 -11.85 -5.37
N ALA A 242 -7.96 -10.65 -4.84
CA ALA A 242 -9.22 -9.96 -5.03
C ALA A 242 -9.32 -9.20 -6.37
N LEU A 243 -8.19 -8.99 -7.07
CA LEU A 243 -8.16 -8.13 -8.26
C LEU A 243 -7.81 -8.88 -9.54
N LEU A 244 -6.68 -9.59 -9.57
CA LEU A 244 -6.18 -10.19 -10.80
C LEU A 244 -7.11 -11.30 -11.31
N PRO A 245 -7.52 -12.29 -10.50
CA PRO A 245 -8.37 -13.36 -11.01
C PRO A 245 -9.76 -12.90 -11.47
N PRO A 246 -10.50 -12.02 -10.74
CA PRO A 246 -11.74 -11.47 -11.26
C PRO A 246 -11.54 -10.67 -12.56
N THR A 247 -10.43 -9.94 -12.69
CA THR A 247 -10.10 -9.22 -13.93
C THR A 247 -9.83 -10.19 -15.09
N ALA A 248 -9.08 -11.26 -14.84
CA ALA A 248 -8.80 -12.29 -15.84
C ALA A 248 -10.08 -13.05 -16.24
N THR A 249 -10.91 -13.44 -15.27
CA THR A 249 -12.22 -14.07 -15.54
C THR A 249 -13.12 -13.14 -16.34
N LEU A 250 -13.23 -11.85 -15.97
CA LEU A 250 -14.00 -10.85 -16.71
C LEU A 250 -13.52 -10.75 -18.15
N GLY A 251 -12.20 -10.62 -18.36
CA GLY A 251 -11.61 -10.53 -19.69
C GLY A 251 -11.93 -11.77 -20.53
N MET A 252 -11.64 -12.96 -20.01
CA MET A 252 -11.89 -14.22 -20.72
C MET A 252 -13.38 -14.41 -21.08
N MET A 253 -14.30 -14.05 -20.18
CA MET A 253 -15.75 -14.12 -20.43
C MET A 253 -16.24 -13.11 -21.46
N LEU A 254 -15.66 -11.90 -21.49
CA LEU A 254 -15.92 -10.94 -22.56
C LEU A 254 -15.40 -11.46 -23.90
N GLY A 255 -14.21 -12.07 -23.89
CA GLY A 255 -13.58 -12.65 -25.08
C GLY A 255 -14.37 -13.81 -25.69
N SER A 256 -14.97 -14.65 -24.83
CA SER A 256 -15.79 -15.79 -25.25
C SER A 256 -17.26 -15.45 -25.55
N GLY A 257 -17.66 -14.18 -25.37
CA GLY A 257 -19.03 -13.71 -25.61
C GLY A 257 -20.03 -14.05 -24.49
N GLN A 258 -19.58 -14.60 -23.35
CA GLN A 258 -20.42 -14.98 -22.22
C GLN A 258 -20.72 -13.77 -21.31
N LEU A 259 -21.48 -12.80 -21.84
CA LEU A 259 -21.73 -11.51 -21.17
C LEU A 259 -22.36 -11.62 -19.78
N ASN A 260 -23.23 -12.61 -19.54
CA ASN A 260 -23.86 -12.80 -18.23
C ASN A 260 -22.85 -13.21 -17.13
N LEU A 261 -21.86 -14.03 -17.49
CA LEU A 261 -20.78 -14.44 -16.59
C LEU A 261 -19.74 -13.32 -16.45
N ALA A 262 -19.45 -12.60 -17.54
CA ALA A 262 -18.62 -11.41 -17.52
C ALA A 262 -19.16 -10.35 -16.55
N LEU A 263 -20.47 -10.05 -16.59
CA LEU A 263 -21.10 -9.11 -15.67
C LEU A 263 -20.91 -9.51 -14.20
N GLY A 264 -20.93 -10.81 -13.90
CA GLY A 264 -20.66 -11.30 -12.56
C GLY A 264 -19.23 -11.08 -12.09
N ALA A 265 -18.27 -11.46 -12.94
CA ALA A 265 -16.85 -11.23 -12.64
C ALA A 265 -16.51 -9.73 -12.53
N GLY A 266 -17.15 -8.90 -13.37
CA GLY A 266 -17.02 -7.44 -13.30
C GLY A 266 -17.62 -6.85 -12.03
N LEU A 267 -18.77 -7.37 -11.58
CA LEU A 267 -19.38 -6.96 -10.32
C LEU A 267 -18.51 -7.36 -9.12
N LEU A 268 -17.95 -8.58 -9.13
CA LEU A 268 -17.01 -9.05 -8.12
C LEU A 268 -15.76 -8.15 -8.07
N LEU A 269 -15.17 -7.84 -9.22
CA LEU A 269 -14.03 -6.94 -9.33
C LEU A 269 -14.35 -5.54 -8.77
N ALA A 270 -15.50 -4.97 -9.15
CA ALA A 270 -15.91 -3.65 -8.69
C ALA A 270 -16.09 -3.60 -7.17
N VAL A 271 -16.75 -4.62 -6.60
CA VAL A 271 -16.93 -4.78 -5.15
C VAL A 271 -15.58 -4.88 -4.45
N ASN A 272 -14.67 -5.70 -4.96
CA ASN A 272 -13.36 -5.90 -4.37
C ASN A 272 -12.54 -4.60 -4.34
N VAL A 273 -12.51 -3.85 -5.44
CA VAL A 273 -11.83 -2.54 -5.50
C VAL A 273 -12.41 -1.58 -4.46
N VAL A 274 -13.74 -1.48 -4.37
CA VAL A 274 -14.42 -0.59 -3.41
C VAL A 274 -14.13 -1.00 -1.97
N CYS A 275 -14.24 -2.30 -1.65
CA CYS A 275 -14.01 -2.83 -0.31
C CYS A 275 -12.56 -2.65 0.14
N ILE A 276 -11.59 -2.95 -0.73
CA ILE A 276 -10.17 -2.76 -0.41
C ILE A 276 -9.87 -1.29 -0.12
N ASN A 277 -10.32 -0.38 -0.99
CA ASN A 277 -10.09 1.06 -0.81
C ASN A 277 -10.79 1.62 0.43
N LEU A 278 -12.05 1.23 0.67
CA LEU A 278 -12.80 1.64 1.86
C LEU A 278 -12.13 1.16 3.15
N SER A 279 -11.77 -0.12 3.21
CA SER A 279 -11.14 -0.73 4.38
C SER A 279 -9.75 -0.15 4.66
N ALA A 280 -8.93 0.00 3.61
CA ALA A 280 -7.62 0.63 3.72
C ALA A 280 -7.73 2.06 4.26
N LYS A 281 -8.67 2.84 3.73
CA LYS A 281 -8.93 4.19 4.21
C LYS A 281 -9.37 4.26 5.67
N LEU A 282 -10.26 3.35 6.10
CA LEU A 282 -10.68 3.25 7.50
C LEU A 282 -9.49 2.91 8.40
N MET A 283 -8.63 1.98 7.97
CA MET A 283 -7.44 1.60 8.75
C MET A 283 -6.40 2.71 8.83
N PHE A 284 -6.17 3.48 7.77
CA PHE A 284 -5.27 4.65 7.84
C PHE A 284 -5.76 5.69 8.85
N GLN A 285 -7.07 5.91 8.94
CA GLN A 285 -7.66 6.79 9.94
C GLN A 285 -7.54 6.24 11.36
N LEU A 286 -7.79 4.94 11.56
CA LEU A 286 -7.62 4.27 12.85
C LEU A 286 -6.16 4.33 13.33
N LYS A 287 -5.20 4.24 12.41
CA LYS A 287 -3.77 4.40 12.69
C LYS A 287 -3.32 5.86 12.86
N GLY A 288 -4.23 6.82 12.72
CA GLY A 288 -3.94 8.23 13.00
C GLY A 288 -3.08 8.92 11.94
N VAL A 289 -2.94 8.36 10.74
CA VAL A 289 -2.25 9.00 9.62
C VAL A 289 -3.05 10.25 9.22
N LYS A 290 -2.52 11.45 9.53
CA LYS A 290 -3.21 12.74 9.33
C LYS A 290 -2.37 13.72 8.48
N PRO A 291 -3.02 14.64 7.73
CA PRO A 291 -2.33 15.67 6.93
C PRO A 291 -1.49 16.65 7.76
N ARG A 292 -0.48 17.25 7.11
CA ARG A 292 0.64 18.00 7.73
C ARG A 292 0.26 19.41 8.26
N THR A 293 -0.77 20.08 7.72
CA THR A 293 -1.03 21.50 8.04
C THR A 293 -2.44 21.80 8.59
N TRP A 294 -2.52 22.81 9.48
CA TRP A 294 -3.76 23.28 10.10
C TRP A 294 -4.71 23.98 9.10
N LEU A 295 -4.17 24.49 7.99
CA LEU A 295 -4.93 25.07 6.87
C LEU A 295 -5.55 24.00 5.94
N GLU A 296 -4.90 22.84 5.77
CA GLU A 296 -5.48 21.68 5.07
C GLU A 296 -6.47 20.89 5.94
N LYS A 297 -6.41 20.97 7.27
CA LYS A 297 -7.33 20.23 8.19
C LYS A 297 -8.82 20.46 7.91
N ARG A 298 -9.23 21.63 7.41
CA ARG A 298 -10.64 21.94 7.13
C ARG A 298 -11.10 21.41 5.76
N LYS A 299 -10.24 21.48 4.74
CA LYS A 299 -10.46 20.88 3.40
C LYS A 299 -10.35 19.35 3.46
N ALA A 300 -9.38 18.82 4.21
CA ALA A 300 -9.14 17.40 4.41
C ALA A 300 -10.21 16.71 5.27
N ARG A 301 -10.74 17.30 6.35
CA ARG A 301 -11.84 16.67 7.09
C ARG A 301 -13.12 16.53 6.26
N GLN A 302 -13.46 17.56 5.49
CA GLN A 302 -14.63 17.53 4.62
C GLN A 302 -14.42 16.56 3.44
N SER A 303 -13.23 16.59 2.83
CA SER A 303 -12.88 15.70 1.72
C SER A 303 -12.76 14.23 2.17
N VAL A 304 -12.17 13.95 3.33
CA VAL A 304 -12.08 12.59 3.90
C VAL A 304 -13.47 12.01 4.19
N SER A 305 -14.37 12.75 4.84
CA SER A 305 -15.75 12.29 5.07
C SER A 305 -16.55 12.14 3.78
N ILE A 306 -16.42 13.05 2.82
CA ILE A 306 -17.08 12.96 1.51
C ILE A 306 -16.60 11.71 0.75
N TYR A 307 -15.30 11.44 0.72
CA TYR A 307 -14.77 10.27 0.04
C TYR A 307 -15.16 8.96 0.74
N ILE A 308 -15.25 8.92 2.08
CA ILE A 308 -15.81 7.74 2.77
C ILE A 308 -17.27 7.55 2.36
N LEU A 309 -18.06 8.64 2.36
CA LEU A 309 -19.45 8.60 1.95
C LEU A 309 -19.60 8.11 0.51
N ILE A 310 -18.76 8.58 -0.42
CA ILE A 310 -18.72 8.09 -1.81
C ILE A 310 -18.49 6.58 -1.84
N TRP A 311 -17.43 6.08 -1.19
CA TRP A 311 -17.15 4.64 -1.18
C TRP A 311 -18.27 3.81 -0.53
N ILE A 312 -18.89 4.30 0.56
CA ILE A 312 -20.04 3.63 1.20
C ILE A 312 -21.27 3.62 0.28
N VAL A 313 -21.58 4.74 -0.37
CA VAL A 313 -22.71 4.83 -1.31
C VAL A 313 -22.47 3.92 -2.52
N THR A 314 -21.27 3.95 -3.10
CA THR A 314 -20.88 3.04 -4.19
C THR A 314 -20.99 1.59 -3.76
N LEU A 315 -20.52 1.24 -2.56
CA LEU A 315 -20.66 -0.12 -2.02
C LEU A 315 -22.14 -0.51 -1.87
N GLY A 316 -22.98 0.38 -1.34
CA GLY A 316 -24.42 0.15 -1.21
C GLY A 316 -25.12 -0.08 -2.56
N ILE A 317 -24.75 0.70 -3.59
CA ILE A 317 -25.25 0.51 -4.96
C ILE A 317 -24.81 -0.86 -5.50
N LEU A 318 -23.55 -1.25 -5.33
CA LEU A 318 -23.04 -2.54 -5.79
C LEU A 318 -23.68 -3.72 -5.06
N LEU A 319 -23.87 -3.63 -3.73
CA LEU A 319 -24.58 -4.65 -2.96
C LEU A 319 -26.04 -4.78 -3.43
N THR A 320 -26.69 -3.66 -3.73
CA THR A 320 -28.04 -3.68 -4.29
C THR A 320 -28.04 -4.36 -5.66
N ALA A 321 -27.06 -4.08 -6.51
CA ALA A 321 -26.92 -4.73 -7.81
C ALA A 321 -26.66 -6.25 -7.67
N ILE A 322 -25.90 -6.69 -6.68
CA ILE A 322 -25.69 -8.11 -6.36
C ILE A 322 -27.03 -8.75 -5.98
N VAL A 323 -27.78 -8.16 -5.05
CA VAL A 323 -29.06 -8.70 -4.59
C VAL A 323 -30.07 -8.78 -5.73
N VAL A 324 -30.16 -7.73 -6.55
CA VAL A 324 -31.04 -7.70 -7.74
C VAL A 324 -30.64 -8.78 -8.75
N ARG A 325 -29.34 -8.95 -9.02
CA ARG A 325 -28.85 -10.01 -9.91
C ARG A 325 -29.18 -11.40 -9.37
N HIS A 326 -29.05 -11.60 -8.06
CA HIS A 326 -29.37 -12.88 -7.43
C HIS A 326 -30.87 -13.20 -7.46
N GLN A 327 -31.74 -12.18 -7.40
CA GLN A 327 -33.20 -12.32 -7.54
C GLN A 327 -33.65 -12.51 -8.99
N LEU A 328 -32.93 -11.97 -9.97
CA LEU A 328 -33.22 -12.14 -11.41
C LEU A 328 -32.66 -13.45 -11.99
N GLY A 329 -31.67 -14.06 -11.32
CA GLY A 329 -31.04 -15.32 -11.71
C GLY A 329 -31.65 -16.58 -11.06
N SER A 330 -32.67 -16.43 -10.21
CA SER A 330 -33.47 -17.51 -9.61
C SER A 330 -34.86 -17.59 -10.25
#